data_AF-A0A7W5UPZ6-F1
#
_entry.id   AF-A0A7W5UPZ6-F1
#
_cell.length_a   1.000
_cell.length_b   1.000
_cell.length_c   1.000
_cell.angle_alpha   90.00
_cell.angle_beta   90.00
_cell.angle_gamma   90.00
#
_symmetry.space_group_name_H-M   'P 1'
#
loop_
_entity.id
_entity.type
_entity.pdbx_description
1 polymer ?
#
loop_
_entity_poly.entity_id
_entity_poly.type
_entity_poly.pdbx_seq_one_letter_code
_entity_poly.pdbx_strand_id
1 'polypeptide(L)' 'MEQIGVSRLHLPDGTIRHNQVLIFEGKKLVHYFPLTEEIAFTKWIGGDYYLNPTELSLY' A
#
# COMPACT_ATOMS: atom_id res chain seq x y z
N MET A 1 9.98 9.23 -3.16
CA MET A 1 9.47 8.00 -2.52
C MET A 1 8.40 8.43 -1.55
N GLU A 2 7.16 8.04 -1.80
CA GLU A 2 6.01 8.40 -0.97
C GLU A 2 5.51 7.16 -0.23
N GLN A 3 5.18 7.32 1.06
CA GLN A 3 4.70 6.23 1.91
C GLN A 3 3.31 6.57 2.41
N ILE A 4 2.34 5.71 2.10
CA ILE A 4 0.97 5.85 2.57
C ILE A 4 0.55 4.63 3.37
N GLY A 5 -0.04 4.88 4.54
CA GLY A 5 -0.67 3.85 5.35
C GLY A 5 -2.12 3.72 4.96
N VAL A 6 -2.56 2.52 4.62
CA VAL A 6 -3.95 2.21 4.25
C VAL A 6 -4.52 1.21 5.23
N SER A 7 -5.81 1.36 5.54
CA SER A 7 -6.47 0.45 6.48
C SER A 7 -6.79 -0.89 5.82
N ARG A 8 -7.12 -0.88 4.52
CA ARG A 8 -7.42 -2.06 3.72
C ARG A 8 -6.78 -1.95 2.34
N LEU A 9 -6.02 -2.96 1.97
CA LEU A 9 -5.42 -3.14 0.66
C LEU A 9 -6.14 -4.29 -0.05
N HIS A 10 -6.86 -3.98 -1.11
CA HIS A 10 -7.48 -4.97 -1.99
C HIS A 10 -6.46 -5.35 -3.06
N LEU A 11 -6.00 -6.59 -3.01
CA LEU A 11 -5.14 -7.17 -4.04
C LEU A 11 -5.98 -7.61 -5.25
N PRO A 12 -5.41 -7.62 -6.46
CA PRO A 12 -6.12 -8.05 -7.68
C PRO A 12 -6.58 -9.52 -7.63
N ASP A 13 -5.95 -10.33 -6.77
CA ASP A 13 -6.34 -11.72 -6.48
C ASP A 13 -7.62 -11.82 -5.62
N GLY A 14 -8.21 -10.69 -5.21
CA GLY A 14 -9.37 -10.64 -4.31
C GLY A 14 -9.00 -10.72 -2.82
N THR A 15 -7.73 -10.95 -2.50
CA THR A 15 -7.23 -10.94 -1.13
C THR A 15 -7.28 -9.52 -0.55
N ILE A 16 -7.82 -9.37 0.66
CA ILE A 16 -7.83 -8.11 1.41
C ILE A 16 -6.80 -8.19 2.53
N ARG A 17 -5.87 -7.24 2.55
CA ARG A 17 -4.87 -7.10 3.63
C ARG A 17 -5.14 -5.85 4.45
N HIS A 18 -5.19 -6.01 5.76
CA HIS A 18 -5.43 -4.90 6.68
C HIS A 18 -4.14 -4.22 7.10
N ASN A 19 -4.22 -2.92 7.42
CA ASN A 19 -3.13 -2.09 7.95
C ASN A 19 -1.84 -2.29 7.16
N GLN A 20 -1.84 -1.86 5.90
CA GLN A 20 -0.69 -1.98 5.01
C GLN A 20 -0.05 -0.62 4.80
N VAL A 21 1.27 -0.59 4.76
CA VAL A 21 2.03 0.54 4.23
C VAL A 21 2.32 0.25 2.77
N LEU A 22 2.04 1.24 1.93
CA LEU A 22 2.31 1.23 0.50
C LEU A 22 3.44 2.23 0.20
N ILE A 23 4.48 1.76 -0.48
CA ILE A 23 5.60 2.58 -0.94
C ILE A 23 5.45 2.84 -2.44
N PHE A 24 5.38 4.11 -2.81
CA PHE A 24 5.30 4.57 -4.18
C PHE A 24 6.60 5.22 -4.63
N GLU A 25 7.04 4.85 -5.82
CA GLU A 25 8.06 5.56 -6.58
C GLU A 25 7.39 6.30 -7.74
N GLY A 26 7.06 7.58 -7.50
CA GLY A 26 6.25 8.37 -8.41
C GLY A 26 4.79 7.88 -8.43
N LYS A 27 4.36 7.33 -9.57
CA LYS A 27 2.99 6.80 -9.75
C LYS A 27 2.90 5.26 -9.67
N LYS A 28 4.01 4.59 -9.35
CA LYS A 28 4.06 3.12 -9.29
C LYS A 28 4.22 2.65 -7.86
N LEU A 29 3.42 1.65 -7.48
CA LEU A 29 3.62 0.94 -6.24
C LEU A 29 4.84 0.03 -6.41
N VAL A 30 5.85 0.24 -5.57
CA VAL A 30 7.08 -0.57 -5.59
C VAL A 30 7.12 -1.59 -4.47
N HIS A 31 6.48 -1.29 -3.33
CA HIS A 31 6.47 -2.20 -2.20
C HIS A 31 5.24 -2.01 -1.31
N TYR A 32 4.82 -3.08 -0.64
CA TYR A 32 3.83 -2.99 0.41
C TYR A 32 4.12 -4.01 1.50
N PHE A 33 3.84 -3.64 2.75
CA PHE A 33 4.11 -4.49 3.90
C PHE A 33 3.12 -4.19 5.04
N PRO A 34 2.87 -5.15 5.94
CA PRO A 34 2.02 -4.89 7.10
C PRO A 34 2.65 -3.83 7.97
N LEU A 35 1.83 -2.87 8.40
CA LEU A 35 2.21 -1.91 9.41
C LEU A 35 2.30 -2.65 10.75
N THR A 36 3.52 -3.01 11.13
CA THR A 36 3.81 -3.64 12.42
C THR A 36 4.03 -2.62 13.53
N GLU A 37 4.48 -1.41 13.19
CA GLU A 37 4.84 -0.34 14.13
C GLU A 37 4.46 1.03 13.54
N GLU A 38 4.34 2.06 14.38
CA GLU A 38 4.12 3.44 13.91
C GLU A 38 5.37 3.98 13.21
N ILE A 39 5.41 3.85 11.89
CA ILE A 39 6.53 4.34 11.08
C ILE A 39 6.39 5.86 10.90
N ALA A 40 7.39 6.61 11.38
CA ALA A 40 7.49 8.04 11.17
C ALA A 40 7.41 8.37 9.66
N PHE A 41 6.70 9.46 9.31
CA PHE A 41 6.46 9.91 7.93
C PHE A 41 5.48 9.08 7.09
N THR A 42 4.75 8.14 7.69
CA THR A 42 3.66 7.44 6.97
C THR A 42 2.41 8.31 6.94
N LYS A 43 2.00 8.73 5.74
CA LYS A 43 0.74 9.47 5.58
C LYS A 43 -0.43 8.49 5.62
N TRP A 44 -1.24 8.56 6.67
CA TRP A 44 -2.40 7.69 6.80
C TRP A 44 -3.55 8.18 5.93
N ILE A 45 -3.93 7.33 4.98
CA ILE A 45 -5.16 7.45 4.22
C ILE A 45 -6.04 6.34 4.76
N GLY A 46 -6.79 6.64 5.82
CA GLY A 46 -7.60 5.68 6.60
C GLY A 46 -8.80 5.10 5.85
N GLY A 47 -8.57 4.54 4.66
CA GLY A 47 -9.59 3.98 3.78
C GLY A 47 -9.12 2.74 3.04
N ASP A 48 -9.93 2.34 2.06
CA ASP A 48 -9.74 1.19 1.19
C ASP A 48 -8.90 1.60 -0.04
N TYR A 49 -7.81 0.88 -0.28
CA TYR A 49 -6.97 1.06 -1.45
C TYR A 49 -7.09 -0.16 -2.37
N TYR A 50 -7.46 0.08 -3.62
CA TYR A 50 -7.61 -0.95 -4.63
C TYR A 50 -6.35 -0.99 -5.49
N LEU A 51 -5.58 -2.07 -5.36
CA LEU A 51 -4.36 -2.23 -6.11
C LEU A 51 -4.68 -2.71 -7.52
N ASN A 52 -4.53 -1.83 -8.51
CA ASN A 52 -4.70 -2.24 -9.89
C ASN A 52 -3.48 -3.04 -10.37
N PRO A 53 -3.69 -4.07 -11.21
CA PRO A 53 -2.59 -4.86 -11.78
C PRO A 53 -1.63 -4.01 -12.64
N THR A 54 -2.09 -2.89 -13.19
CA THR A 54 -1.27 -1.94 -13.95
C THR A 54 -0.24 -1.19 -13.08
N GLU A 55 -0.51 -1.09 -11.77
CA GLU A 55 0.34 -0.39 -10.80
C GLU A 55 1.34 -1.34 -10.12
N LEU A 56 1.18 -2.65 -10.32
CA LEU A 56 2.09 -3.69 -9.88
C LEU A 56 3.35 -3.70 -10.76
N SER A 57 4.47 -3.20 -10.27
CA SER A 57 5.78 -3.63 -10.77
C SER A 57 6.30 -4.73 -9.85
N LEU A 58 5.79 -5.96 -10.05
CA LEU A 58 6.42 -7.14 -9.47
C LEU A 58 7.74 -7.35 -10.22
N TYR A 59 8.84 -7.05 -9.54
CA TYR A 59 10.18 -7.47 -9.93
C TYR A 59 10.37 -8.96 -9.64
#